data_AF-A0A2E4D7R2-F1
#
_entry.id   AF-A0A2E4D7R2-F1
#
_cell.length_a   1.000
_cell.length_b   1.000
_cell.length_c   1.000
_cell.angle_alpha   90.00
_cell.angle_beta   90.00
_cell.angle_gamma   90.00
#
_symmetry.space_group_name_H-M   'P 1'
#
loop_
_entity.id
_entity.type
_entity.pdbx_description
1 polymer ?
#
loop_
_entity_poly.entity_id
_entity_poly.type
_entity_poly.pdbx_seq_one_letter_code
_entity_poly.pdbx_strand_id
1 'polypeptide(L)'
;MSYYFNPHGHQCPWYAYTELLGYPSSSRCEEIACYLMSEPVNTVSSFAFLIVAFICSSFLLKKDHPDLKLFVNIFVLAAIFTAGFHLMNNFIMQLLAHGSFFILIMIGLVKSFIRWGKISYTERTPILLTSGFVYLLLSFLLYKKFAHPEILVPLIFTLYILLELKIKKTNDENENTGTCFLSYFLFLLGSLAIYLDQQKFNCDPQSYFQLHAFGHILLAFAFGLFFYHLYQFYPYKEIKADIDFDHLPAQDQETIEEINQAEEDFVQISLAEDELEQDENPEDDVQIEFSFDPDEDKDKPEK
;
A
#
# COMPACT_ATOMS: atom_id res chain seq x y z
N MET A 1 30.85 12.92 -3.47
CA MET A 1 31.41 11.82 -4.28
C MET A 1 30.65 10.56 -3.96
N SER A 2 30.01 9.94 -4.96
CA SER A 2 29.37 8.64 -4.79
C SER A 2 30.43 7.54 -4.81
N TYR A 3 30.15 6.44 -4.11
CA TYR A 3 31.04 5.29 -3.98
C TYR A 3 30.92 4.28 -5.14
N TYR A 4 29.92 4.46 -5.98
CA TYR A 4 29.62 3.59 -7.13
C TYR A 4 29.98 4.30 -8.44
N PHE A 5 29.65 3.71 -9.59
CA PHE A 5 29.84 4.34 -10.90
C PHE A 5 28.49 4.72 -11.51
N ASN A 6 28.45 5.80 -12.29
CA ASN A 6 27.27 6.18 -13.05
C ASN A 6 27.00 5.11 -14.11
N PRO A 7 25.84 4.44 -14.11
CA PRO A 7 25.55 3.43 -15.11
C PRO A 7 25.22 4.01 -16.50
N HIS A 8 24.91 5.31 -16.58
CA HIS A 8 24.48 5.95 -17.81
C HIS A 8 25.67 6.47 -18.61
N GLY A 9 25.59 6.39 -19.94
CA GLY A 9 26.48 7.16 -20.82
C GLY A 9 26.18 8.66 -20.74
N HIS A 10 27.18 9.51 -21.02
CA HIS A 10 27.04 10.98 -20.95
C HIS A 10 25.90 11.56 -21.82
N GLN A 11 25.53 10.85 -22.89
CA GLN A 11 24.45 11.22 -23.81
C GLN A 11 23.05 10.79 -23.34
N CYS A 12 22.94 10.03 -22.25
CA CYS A 12 21.65 9.49 -21.81
C CYS A 12 20.86 10.51 -20.95
N PRO A 13 19.52 10.52 -21.05
CA PRO A 13 18.69 11.55 -20.39
C PRO A 13 18.89 11.66 -18.88
N TRP A 14 19.18 10.53 -18.22
CA TRP A 14 19.28 10.44 -16.77
C TRP A 14 20.68 10.68 -16.22
N TYR A 15 21.71 10.82 -17.08
CA TYR A 15 23.11 10.92 -16.67
C TYR A 15 23.35 11.99 -15.58
N ALA A 16 22.90 13.22 -15.84
CA ALA A 16 23.10 14.36 -14.93
C ALA A 16 22.34 14.20 -13.60
N TYR A 17 21.15 13.57 -13.64
CA TYR A 17 20.37 13.32 -12.43
C TYR A 17 21.01 12.24 -11.56
N THR A 18 21.59 11.22 -12.17
CA THR A 18 22.27 10.14 -11.47
C THR A 18 23.62 10.60 -10.87
N GLU A 19 24.33 11.54 -11.52
CA GLU A 19 25.47 12.26 -10.89
C GLU A 19 25.04 13.03 -9.64
N LEU A 20 23.92 13.77 -9.73
CA LEU A 20 23.44 14.64 -8.67
C LEU A 20 22.85 13.88 -7.48
N LEU A 21 21.99 12.91 -7.75
CA LEU A 21 21.21 12.16 -6.75
C LEU A 21 21.95 10.89 -6.26
N GLY A 22 23.13 10.62 -6.83
CA GLY A 22 23.94 9.47 -6.47
C GLY A 22 23.58 8.20 -7.21
N TYR A 23 24.57 7.33 -7.34
CA TYR A 23 24.48 6.09 -8.09
C TYR A 23 23.86 4.96 -7.26
N PRO A 24 23.07 4.08 -7.88
CA PRO A 24 22.42 2.97 -7.21
C PRO A 24 23.43 2.01 -6.56
N SER A 25 23.05 1.36 -5.47
CA SER A 25 23.95 0.41 -4.77
C SER A 25 23.94 -1.01 -5.34
N SER A 26 23.05 -1.30 -6.30
CA SER A 26 22.89 -2.61 -6.91
C SER A 26 22.80 -2.51 -8.43
N SER A 27 23.52 -3.36 -9.15
CA SER A 27 23.34 -3.55 -10.60
C SER A 27 22.36 -4.69 -10.89
N ARG A 28 21.35 -4.45 -11.72
CA ARG A 28 20.35 -5.46 -12.14
C ARG A 28 20.78 -6.17 -13.43
N CYS A 29 20.17 -7.32 -13.73
CA CYS A 29 20.49 -8.07 -14.95
C CYS A 29 20.15 -7.30 -16.23
N GLU A 30 18.97 -6.67 -16.26
CA GLU A 30 18.49 -5.89 -17.40
C GLU A 30 19.51 -4.84 -17.86
N GLU A 31 19.69 -4.71 -19.19
CA GLU A 31 20.56 -3.70 -19.77
C GLU A 31 20.06 -2.28 -19.45
N ILE A 32 20.99 -1.40 -19.04
CA ILE A 32 20.66 0.01 -18.81
C ILE A 32 20.65 0.73 -20.16
N ALA A 33 19.46 0.94 -20.70
CA ALA A 33 19.27 1.51 -22.01
C ALA A 33 19.31 3.05 -21.98
N CYS A 34 19.85 3.63 -23.06
CA CYS A 34 19.95 5.08 -23.24
C CYS A 34 18.65 5.68 -23.81
N TYR A 35 17.51 5.32 -23.20
CA TYR A 35 16.17 5.79 -23.56
C TYR A 35 15.52 6.52 -22.38
N LEU A 36 14.25 6.90 -22.53
CA LEU A 36 13.47 7.47 -21.43
C LEU A 36 13.34 6.51 -20.24
N MET A 37 13.27 5.20 -20.48
CA MET A 37 13.30 4.18 -19.43
C MET A 37 14.67 3.52 -19.42
N SER A 38 15.39 3.64 -18.30
CA SER A 38 16.68 3.00 -18.12
C SER A 38 16.57 1.48 -18.10
N GLU A 39 15.57 0.95 -17.40
CA GLU A 39 15.29 -0.50 -17.33
C GLU A 39 13.81 -0.73 -17.71
N PRO A 40 13.46 -0.81 -19.01
CA PRO A 40 12.07 -0.87 -19.47
C PRO A 40 11.22 -1.99 -18.85
N VAL A 41 11.74 -3.22 -18.78
CA VAL A 41 11.02 -4.40 -18.26
C VAL A 41 10.80 -4.25 -16.75
N ASN A 42 11.81 -3.82 -16.00
CA ASN A 42 11.69 -3.56 -14.57
C ASN A 42 10.77 -2.36 -14.27
N THR A 43 10.79 -1.33 -15.11
CA THR A 43 9.89 -0.15 -14.99
C THR A 43 8.44 -0.57 -15.20
N VAL A 44 8.14 -1.29 -16.28
CA VAL A 44 6.76 -1.71 -16.60
C VAL A 44 6.23 -2.71 -15.57
N SER A 45 7.04 -3.69 -15.16
CA SER A 45 6.63 -4.67 -14.14
C SER A 45 6.33 -4.02 -12.78
N SER A 46 6.92 -2.86 -12.47
CA SER A 46 6.61 -2.09 -11.25
C SER A 46 5.16 -1.59 -11.22
N PHE A 47 4.47 -1.48 -12.36
CA PHE A 47 3.04 -1.15 -12.39
C PHE A 47 2.15 -2.24 -11.76
N ALA A 48 2.65 -3.47 -11.58
CA ALA A 48 1.94 -4.49 -10.82
C ALA A 48 1.61 -4.01 -9.39
N PHE A 49 2.54 -3.30 -8.74
CA PHE A 49 2.29 -2.70 -7.42
C PHE A 49 1.15 -1.69 -7.45
N LEU A 50 1.09 -0.85 -8.49
CA LEU A 50 0.05 0.17 -8.63
C LEU A 50 -1.33 -0.48 -8.86
N ILE A 51 -1.39 -1.50 -9.72
CA ILE A 51 -2.63 -2.27 -9.97
C ILE A 51 -3.13 -2.90 -8.68
N VAL A 52 -2.25 -3.57 -7.92
CA VAL A 52 -2.63 -4.19 -6.64
C VAL A 52 -3.04 -3.13 -5.61
N ALA A 53 -2.36 -1.99 -5.54
CA ALA A 53 -2.75 -0.89 -4.65
C ALA A 53 -4.15 -0.34 -4.97
N PHE A 54 -4.53 -0.21 -6.25
CA PHE A 54 -5.89 0.16 -6.64
C PHE A 54 -6.92 -0.90 -6.25
N ILE A 55 -6.59 -2.19 -6.40
CA ILE A 55 -7.43 -3.29 -5.91
C ILE A 55 -7.61 -3.15 -4.39
N CYS A 56 -6.54 -2.95 -3.62
CA CYS A 56 -6.63 -2.70 -2.17
C CYS A 56 -7.51 -1.48 -1.84
N SER A 57 -7.40 -0.38 -2.58
CA SER A 57 -8.24 0.80 -2.41
C SER A 57 -9.73 0.49 -2.57
N SER A 58 -10.09 -0.43 -3.47
CA SER A 58 -11.50 -0.82 -3.68
C SER A 58 -12.13 -1.50 -2.45
N PHE A 59 -11.32 -2.19 -1.63
CA PHE A 59 -11.80 -2.79 -0.37
C PHE A 59 -12.14 -1.71 0.67
N LEU A 60 -11.50 -0.54 0.61
CA LEU A 60 -11.72 0.57 1.55
C LEU A 60 -12.95 1.42 1.21
N LEU A 61 -13.56 1.24 0.04
CA LEU A 61 -14.82 1.92 -0.30
C LEU A 61 -15.97 1.50 0.61
N LYS A 62 -15.86 0.31 1.24
CA LYS A 62 -16.93 -0.27 2.07
C LYS A 62 -16.78 0.03 3.56
N LYS A 63 -15.59 0.42 4.02
CA LYS A 63 -15.27 0.59 5.44
C LYS A 63 -14.20 1.66 5.63
N ASP A 64 -14.42 2.58 6.56
CA ASP A 64 -13.38 3.55 6.90
C ASP A 64 -12.35 2.95 7.86
N HIS A 65 -11.13 2.75 7.36
CA HIS A 65 -9.99 2.32 8.16
C HIS A 65 -8.82 3.29 7.92
N PRO A 66 -8.59 4.28 8.79
CA PRO A 66 -7.62 5.34 8.54
C PRO A 66 -6.20 4.81 8.31
N ASP A 67 -5.80 3.77 9.05
CA ASP A 67 -4.53 3.10 8.85
C ASP A 67 -4.39 2.37 7.52
N LEU A 68 -5.47 1.73 7.07
CA LEU A 68 -5.45 1.01 5.80
C LEU A 68 -5.50 1.99 4.63
N LYS A 69 -6.18 3.14 4.79
CA LYS A 69 -6.07 4.27 3.86
C LYS A 69 -4.64 4.77 3.78
N LEU A 70 -3.97 4.98 4.92
CA LEU A 70 -2.55 5.33 4.95
C LEU A 70 -1.70 4.26 4.26
N PHE A 71 -1.92 2.98 4.56
CA PHE A 71 -1.22 1.87 3.90
C PHE A 71 -1.37 1.94 2.38
N VAL A 72 -2.60 2.08 1.86
CA VAL A 72 -2.84 2.16 0.41
C VAL A 72 -2.15 3.38 -0.20
N ASN A 73 -2.20 4.54 0.46
CA ASN A 73 -1.50 5.74 -0.01
C ASN A 73 0.02 5.53 -0.09
N ILE A 74 0.63 4.94 0.95
CA ILE A 74 2.05 4.60 0.92
C ILE A 74 2.33 3.52 -0.13
N PHE A 75 1.40 2.60 -0.39
CA PHE A 75 1.60 1.54 -1.38
C PHE A 75 1.58 2.09 -2.81
N VAL A 76 0.72 3.07 -3.10
CA VAL A 76 0.76 3.84 -4.35
C VAL A 76 2.10 4.58 -4.48
N LEU A 77 2.58 5.23 -3.42
CA LEU A 77 3.90 5.87 -3.44
C LEU A 77 5.04 4.86 -3.67
N ALA A 78 4.99 3.69 -3.03
CA ALA A 78 5.95 2.62 -3.24
C ALA A 78 5.98 2.18 -4.71
N ALA A 79 4.81 2.05 -5.35
CA ALA A 79 4.72 1.72 -6.77
C ALA A 79 5.36 2.80 -7.65
N ILE A 80 5.05 4.08 -7.39
CA ILE A 80 5.60 5.23 -8.12
C ILE A 80 7.12 5.31 -7.95
N PHE A 81 7.63 5.18 -6.73
CA PHE A 81 9.07 5.25 -6.47
C PHE A 81 9.82 4.05 -7.03
N THR A 82 9.23 2.84 -7.02
CA THR A 82 9.85 1.66 -7.62
C THR A 82 9.93 1.81 -9.14
N ALA A 83 8.85 2.25 -9.79
CA ALA A 83 8.87 2.57 -11.22
C ALA A 83 9.86 3.70 -11.53
N GLY A 84 9.88 4.77 -10.72
CA GLY A 84 10.81 5.89 -10.85
C GLY A 84 12.27 5.49 -10.65
N PHE A 85 12.54 4.53 -9.76
CA PHE A 85 13.87 3.96 -9.58
C PHE A 85 14.34 3.24 -10.84
N HIS A 86 13.54 2.36 -11.43
CA HIS A 86 13.90 1.67 -12.67
C HIS A 86 13.91 2.59 -13.90
N LEU A 87 13.11 3.65 -13.87
CA LEU A 87 13.07 4.68 -14.91
C LEU A 87 14.39 5.46 -14.95
N MET A 88 14.88 5.92 -13.78
CA MET A 88 15.98 6.89 -13.69
C MET A 88 17.33 6.28 -13.23
N ASN A 89 17.26 5.15 -12.53
CA ASN A 89 18.38 4.42 -11.94
C ASN A 89 19.33 5.31 -11.09
N ASN A 90 18.80 5.87 -10.00
CA ASN A 90 19.58 6.67 -9.04
C ASN A 90 19.26 6.28 -7.58
N PHE A 91 20.18 6.63 -6.67
CA PHE A 91 20.15 6.21 -5.27
C PHE A 91 18.97 6.80 -4.48
N ILE A 92 18.59 8.07 -4.72
CA ILE A 92 17.46 8.67 -4.00
C ILE A 92 16.16 7.93 -4.33
N MET A 93 15.90 7.63 -5.60
CA MET A 93 14.72 6.85 -5.98
C MET A 93 14.76 5.42 -5.40
N GLN A 94 15.95 4.80 -5.38
CA GLN A 94 16.15 3.50 -4.72
C GLN A 94 15.79 3.56 -3.22
N LEU A 95 16.24 4.61 -2.53
CA LEU A 95 15.99 4.83 -1.11
C LEU A 95 14.51 5.04 -0.82
N LEU A 96 13.82 5.82 -1.67
CA LEU A 96 12.38 6.06 -1.54
C LEU A 96 11.54 4.80 -1.85
N ALA A 97 11.93 4.02 -2.86
CA ALA A 97 11.27 2.77 -3.22
C ALA A 97 11.30 1.77 -2.05
N HIS A 98 12.50 1.44 -1.57
CA HIS A 98 12.67 0.49 -0.46
C HIS A 98 12.15 1.06 0.88
N GLY A 99 12.31 2.36 1.12
CA GLY A 99 11.79 3.02 2.32
C GLY A 99 10.27 2.98 2.41
N SER A 100 9.57 3.08 1.28
CA SER A 100 8.11 2.98 1.26
C SER A 100 7.64 1.57 1.64
N PHE A 101 8.28 0.52 1.11
CA PHE A 101 7.99 -0.86 1.53
C PHE A 101 8.33 -1.12 3.00
N PHE A 102 9.43 -0.54 3.50
CA PHE A 102 9.75 -0.59 4.93
C PHE A 102 8.62 0.02 5.78
N ILE A 103 8.12 1.21 5.41
CA ILE A 103 7.01 1.85 6.11
C ILE A 103 5.72 1.04 6.04
N LEU A 104 5.39 0.42 4.90
CA LEU A 104 4.22 -0.47 4.79
C LEU A 104 4.25 -1.60 5.82
N ILE A 105 5.41 -2.26 5.97
CA ILE A 105 5.58 -3.33 6.96
C ILE A 105 5.54 -2.77 8.38
N MET A 106 6.14 -1.59 8.60
CA MET A 106 6.09 -0.92 9.90
C MET A 106 4.67 -0.55 10.33
N ILE A 107 3.77 -0.19 9.41
CA ILE A 107 2.35 0.02 9.72
C ILE A 107 1.76 -1.26 10.33
N GLY A 108 1.99 -2.41 9.69
CA GLY A 108 1.55 -3.70 10.24
C GLY A 108 2.19 -4.01 11.59
N LEU A 109 3.50 -3.79 11.73
CA LEU A 109 4.24 -4.06 12.97
C LEU A 109 3.75 -3.21 14.15
N VAL A 110 3.61 -1.90 13.95
CA VAL A 110 3.10 -0.98 14.98
C VAL A 110 1.69 -1.38 15.38
N LYS A 111 0.85 -1.72 14.42
CA LYS A 111 -0.49 -2.21 14.71
C LYS A 111 -0.51 -3.52 15.50
N SER A 112 0.34 -4.48 15.17
CA SER A 112 0.49 -5.71 15.95
C SER A 112 0.92 -5.41 17.39
N PHE A 113 1.79 -4.42 17.61
CA PHE A 113 2.13 -3.98 18.97
C PHE A 113 0.99 -3.29 19.71
N ILE A 114 0.16 -2.51 19.01
CA ILE A 114 -1.06 -1.91 19.57
C ILE A 114 -2.04 -3.02 19.98
N ARG A 115 -2.30 -3.99 19.09
CA ARG A 115 -3.14 -5.17 19.40
C ARG A 115 -2.61 -5.98 20.57
N TRP A 116 -1.28 -6.03 20.72
CA TRP A 116 -0.64 -6.69 21.86
C TRP A 116 -0.68 -5.85 23.16
N GLY A 117 -1.26 -4.66 23.15
CA GLY A 117 -1.33 -3.76 24.29
C GLY A 117 0.03 -3.26 24.76
N LYS A 118 1.04 -3.21 23.88
CA LYS A 118 2.40 -2.73 24.21
C LYS A 118 2.65 -1.28 23.86
N ILE A 119 1.82 -0.72 22.99
CA ILE A 119 1.93 0.63 22.45
C ILE A 119 0.51 1.16 22.34
N SER A 120 0.29 2.43 22.67
CA SER A 120 -1.03 3.06 22.48
C SER A 120 -1.22 3.50 21.02
N TYR A 121 -2.47 3.69 20.60
CA TYR A 121 -2.73 4.18 19.25
C TYR A 121 -2.17 5.60 18.99
N THR A 122 -2.08 6.44 20.02
CA THR A 122 -1.54 7.81 19.90
C THR A 122 -0.03 7.83 19.63
N GLU A 123 0.70 6.79 20.03
CA GLU A 123 2.13 6.63 19.78
C GLU A 123 2.45 6.18 18.33
N ARG A 124 1.43 5.74 17.56
CA ARG A 124 1.61 5.20 16.21
C ARG A 124 2.38 6.14 15.29
N THR A 125 1.93 7.39 15.17
CA THR A 125 2.51 8.35 14.21
C THR A 125 3.96 8.70 14.55
N PRO A 126 4.32 9.05 15.80
CA PRO A 126 5.72 9.24 16.19
C PRO A 126 6.61 8.03 15.90
N ILE A 127 6.14 6.80 16.12
CA ILE A 127 6.91 5.58 15.85
C ILE A 127 7.14 5.39 14.35
N LEU A 128 6.12 5.61 13.52
CA LEU A 128 6.25 5.51 12.07
C LEU A 128 7.24 6.55 11.51
N LEU A 129 7.16 7.80 11.97
CA LEU A 129 8.10 8.86 11.55
C LEU A 129 9.53 8.56 12.01
N THR A 130 9.70 8.15 13.28
CA THR A 130 11.01 7.82 13.85
C THR A 130 11.63 6.64 13.14
N SER A 131 10.86 5.56 12.91
CA SER A 131 11.35 4.38 12.18
C SER A 131 11.70 4.69 10.73
N GLY A 132 10.95 5.58 10.06
CA GLY A 132 11.32 6.10 8.74
C GLY A 132 12.64 6.84 8.75
N PHE A 133 12.86 7.74 9.72
CA PHE A 133 14.14 8.43 9.86
C PHE A 133 15.31 7.46 10.15
N VAL A 134 15.10 6.49 11.05
CA VAL A 134 16.07 5.44 11.36
C VAL A 134 16.40 4.62 10.10
N TYR A 135 15.39 4.28 9.29
CA TYR A 135 15.60 3.59 8.03
C TYR A 135 16.47 4.39 7.06
N LEU A 136 16.20 5.70 6.90
CA LEU A 136 17.01 6.57 6.04
C LEU A 136 18.46 6.64 6.52
N LEU A 137 18.67 6.80 7.82
CA LEU A 137 20.00 6.82 8.43
C LEU A 137 20.75 5.50 8.22
N LEU A 138 20.12 4.36 8.55
CA LEU A 138 20.72 3.04 8.39
C LEU A 138 21.03 2.73 6.91
N SER A 139 20.11 3.07 6.01
CA SER A 139 20.30 2.88 4.56
C SER A 139 21.50 3.67 4.05
N PHE A 140 21.65 4.93 4.50
CA PHE A 140 22.82 5.74 4.15
C PHE A 140 24.12 5.18 4.72
N LEU A 141 24.11 4.68 5.95
CA LEU A 141 25.28 4.04 6.56
C LEU A 141 25.67 2.74 5.82
N LEU A 142 24.70 1.90 5.45
CA LEU A 142 24.93 0.69 4.67
C LEU A 142 25.48 1.04 3.27
N TYR A 143 24.90 2.04 2.61
CA TYR A 143 25.38 2.55 1.32
C TYR A 143 26.86 2.97 1.39
N LYS A 144 27.25 3.73 2.43
CA LYS A 144 28.66 4.12 2.65
C LYS A 144 29.60 2.95 2.90
N LYS A 145 29.08 1.83 3.39
CA LYS A 145 29.85 0.61 3.67
C LYS A 145 29.82 -0.39 2.52
N PHE A 146 29.33 0.02 1.34
CA PHE A 146 29.15 -0.86 0.19
C PHE A 146 28.24 -2.07 0.49
N ALA A 147 27.31 -1.91 1.44
CA ALA A 147 26.32 -2.91 1.80
C ALA A 147 24.96 -2.57 1.17
N HIS A 148 24.17 -3.61 0.92
CA HIS A 148 22.84 -3.51 0.31
C HIS A 148 21.79 -3.04 1.32
N PRO A 149 21.29 -1.79 1.24
CA PRO A 149 20.25 -1.30 2.15
C PRO A 149 18.92 -2.07 2.00
N GLU A 150 18.75 -2.80 0.90
CA GLU A 150 17.59 -3.66 0.64
C GLU A 150 17.34 -4.68 1.75
N ILE A 151 18.38 -5.11 2.48
CA ILE A 151 18.28 -6.15 3.52
C ILE A 151 17.40 -5.73 4.72
N LEU A 152 17.15 -4.44 4.90
CA LEU A 152 16.32 -3.93 5.99
C LEU A 152 14.84 -4.31 5.83
N VAL A 153 14.34 -4.39 4.59
CA VAL A 153 12.95 -4.76 4.28
C VAL A 153 12.62 -6.22 4.66
N PRO A 154 13.36 -7.26 4.22
CA PRO A 154 13.09 -8.63 4.63
C PRO A 154 13.32 -8.83 6.13
N LEU A 155 14.28 -8.12 6.75
CA LEU A 155 14.49 -8.18 8.18
C LEU A 155 13.25 -7.71 8.95
N ILE A 156 12.69 -6.56 8.60
CA ILE A 156 11.51 -6.03 9.29
C ILE A 156 10.25 -6.87 9.03
N PHE A 157 10.09 -7.45 7.82
CA PHE A 157 8.99 -8.38 7.55
C PHE A 157 9.13 -9.66 8.37
N THR A 158 10.35 -10.20 8.50
CA THR A 158 10.61 -11.36 9.36
C THR A 158 10.22 -11.05 10.80
N LEU A 159 10.61 -9.87 11.32
CA LEU A 159 10.22 -9.44 12.66
C LEU A 159 8.70 -9.34 12.84
N TYR A 160 7.98 -8.83 11.83
CA TYR A 160 6.52 -8.82 11.83
C TYR A 160 5.93 -10.23 11.95
N ILE A 161 6.40 -11.20 11.17
CA ILE A 161 5.91 -12.59 11.24
C ILE A 161 6.19 -13.23 12.60
N LEU A 162 7.37 -12.99 13.16
CA LEU A 162 7.71 -13.47 14.50
C LEU A 162 6.81 -12.86 15.58
N LEU A 163 6.44 -11.59 15.43
CA LEU A 163 5.51 -10.91 16.32
C LEU A 163 4.09 -11.49 16.21
N GLU A 164 3.58 -11.67 14.99
CA GLU A 164 2.27 -12.28 14.73
C GLU A 164 2.15 -13.68 15.33
N LEU A 165 3.19 -14.51 15.15
CA LEU A 165 3.28 -15.84 15.77
C LEU A 165 3.20 -15.77 17.30
N LYS A 166 3.83 -14.77 17.91
CA LYS A 166 3.83 -14.57 19.36
C LYS A 166 2.48 -14.10 19.89
N ILE A 167 1.83 -13.17 19.19
CA ILE A 167 0.50 -12.65 19.55
C ILE A 167 -0.51 -13.78 19.48
N LYS A 168 -0.54 -14.54 18.38
CA LYS A 168 -1.42 -15.71 18.21
C LYS A 168 -1.31 -16.68 19.37
N LYS A 169 -0.07 -16.98 19.80
CA LYS A 169 0.18 -17.90 20.92
C LYS A 169 -0.34 -17.36 22.26
N THR A 170 -0.40 -16.04 22.42
CA THR A 170 -0.72 -15.37 23.69
C THR A 170 -2.23 -15.12 23.83
N ASN A 171 -2.90 -14.71 22.76
CA ASN A 171 -4.31 -14.31 22.82
C ASN A 171 -5.31 -15.46 22.55
N ASP A 172 -4.83 -16.65 22.18
CA ASP A 172 -5.68 -17.82 21.79
C ASP A 172 -6.73 -17.47 20.73
N GLU A 173 -6.42 -16.51 19.87
CA GLU A 173 -7.33 -16.07 18.83
C GLU A 173 -7.29 -17.05 17.66
N ASN A 174 -8.47 -17.51 17.22
CA ASN A 174 -8.62 -18.40 16.07
C ASN A 174 -8.54 -17.63 14.74
N GLU A 175 -7.51 -16.81 14.62
CA GLU A 175 -7.28 -15.96 13.47
C GLU A 175 -6.74 -16.75 12.27
N ASN A 176 -7.23 -16.42 11.09
CA ASN A 176 -6.72 -16.98 9.84
C ASN A 176 -5.35 -16.38 9.49
N THR A 177 -4.31 -16.89 10.13
CA THR A 177 -2.91 -16.54 9.82
C THR A 177 -2.45 -17.06 8.46
N GLY A 178 -3.26 -17.85 7.75
CA GLY A 178 -2.90 -18.39 6.44
C GLY A 178 -2.57 -17.31 5.41
N THR A 179 -3.32 -16.21 5.42
CA THR A 179 -3.07 -15.04 4.54
C THR A 179 -1.73 -14.36 4.84
N CYS A 180 -1.37 -14.25 6.13
CA CYS A 180 -0.09 -13.72 6.60
C CYS A 180 1.09 -14.57 6.11
N PHE A 181 1.03 -15.89 6.33
CA PHE A 181 2.10 -16.81 5.91
C PHE A 181 2.21 -16.89 4.39
N LEU A 182 1.10 -16.90 3.67
CA LEU A 182 1.11 -16.88 2.21
C LEU A 182 1.72 -15.59 1.67
N SER A 183 1.38 -14.44 2.26
CA SER A 183 2.02 -13.16 1.96
C SER A 183 3.54 -13.22 2.15
N TYR A 184 3.99 -13.69 3.32
CA TYR A 184 5.42 -13.81 3.60
C TYR A 184 6.14 -14.81 2.67
N PHE A 185 5.49 -15.92 2.33
CA PHE A 185 6.03 -16.89 1.38
C PHE A 185 6.23 -16.28 -0.02
N LEU A 186 5.21 -15.58 -0.55
CA LEU A 186 5.35 -14.85 -1.81
C LEU A 186 6.42 -13.75 -1.73
N PHE A 187 6.52 -13.08 -0.60
CA PHE A 187 7.56 -12.08 -0.36
C PHE A 187 8.97 -12.69 -0.43
N LEU A 188 9.18 -13.86 0.19
CA LEU A 188 10.45 -14.59 0.13
C LEU A 188 10.78 -15.05 -1.29
N LEU A 189 9.80 -15.57 -2.04
CA LEU A 189 10.00 -15.95 -3.44
C LEU A 189 10.35 -14.75 -4.32
N GLY A 190 9.65 -13.62 -4.16
CA GLY A 190 9.94 -12.39 -4.89
C GLY A 190 11.33 -11.83 -4.55
N SER A 191 11.69 -11.82 -3.27
CA SER A 191 13.01 -11.41 -2.80
C SER A 191 14.12 -12.33 -3.32
N LEU A 192 13.86 -13.64 -3.37
CA LEU A 192 14.79 -14.61 -3.93
C LEU A 192 14.99 -14.41 -5.43
N ALA A 193 13.92 -14.16 -6.20
CA ALA A 193 14.01 -13.87 -7.63
C ALA A 193 14.87 -12.62 -7.89
N ILE A 194 14.65 -11.55 -7.12
CA ILE A 194 15.45 -10.32 -7.16
C ILE A 194 16.91 -10.59 -6.79
N TYR A 195 17.16 -11.38 -5.75
CA TYR A 195 18.52 -11.72 -5.33
C TYR A 195 19.25 -12.53 -6.41
N LEU A 196 18.62 -13.54 -6.99
CA LEU A 196 19.19 -14.34 -8.08
C LEU A 196 19.51 -13.49 -9.32
N ASP A 197 18.66 -12.51 -9.63
CA ASP A 197 18.91 -11.52 -10.69
C ASP A 197 20.16 -10.67 -10.42
N GLN A 198 20.32 -10.18 -9.18
CA GLN A 198 21.51 -9.45 -8.76
C GLN A 198 22.79 -10.31 -8.85
N GLN A 199 22.69 -11.61 -8.59
CA GLN A 199 23.78 -12.57 -8.77
C GLN A 199 24.02 -12.98 -10.23
N LYS A 200 23.27 -12.41 -11.18
CA LYS A 200 23.32 -12.72 -12.62
C LYS A 200 23.00 -14.18 -12.95
N PHE A 201 22.22 -14.85 -12.11
CA PHE A 201 21.83 -16.24 -12.35
C PHE A 201 20.93 -16.34 -13.59
N ASN A 202 21.42 -17.02 -14.63
CA ASN A 202 20.76 -17.12 -15.95
C ASN A 202 20.39 -15.74 -16.54
N CYS A 203 21.30 -14.78 -16.39
CA CYS A 203 21.07 -13.41 -16.84
C CYS A 203 21.26 -13.28 -18.35
N ASP A 204 20.19 -12.92 -19.05
CA ASP A 204 20.22 -12.37 -20.41
C ASP A 204 19.73 -10.91 -20.34
N PRO A 205 20.63 -9.92 -20.51
CA PRO A 205 20.29 -8.51 -20.33
C PRO A 205 19.29 -7.97 -21.36
N GLN A 206 19.09 -8.69 -22.48
CA GLN A 206 18.17 -8.32 -23.57
C GLN A 206 16.85 -9.11 -23.54
N SER A 207 16.71 -10.06 -22.62
CA SER A 207 15.49 -10.86 -22.47
C SER A 207 14.34 -10.03 -21.92
N TYR A 208 13.14 -10.24 -22.44
CA TYR A 208 11.90 -9.71 -21.83
C TYR A 208 11.52 -10.45 -20.55
N PHE A 209 12.07 -11.65 -20.33
CA PHE A 209 11.88 -12.42 -19.12
C PHE A 209 13.02 -12.13 -18.15
N GLN A 210 12.81 -11.14 -17.27
CA GLN A 210 13.75 -10.76 -16.21
C GLN A 210 13.27 -11.32 -14.87
N LEU A 211 14.15 -12.00 -14.13
CA LEU A 211 13.83 -12.53 -12.80
C LEU A 211 13.47 -11.40 -11.82
N HIS A 212 14.14 -10.25 -11.95
CA HIS A 212 13.81 -9.05 -11.17
C HIS A 212 12.38 -8.57 -11.42
N ALA A 213 11.96 -8.48 -12.68
CA ALA A 213 10.60 -8.11 -13.06
C ALA A 213 9.54 -9.10 -12.55
N PHE A 214 9.82 -10.41 -12.59
CA PHE A 214 8.96 -11.41 -11.98
C PHE A 214 8.88 -11.23 -10.44
N GLY A 215 10.00 -10.86 -9.82
CA GLY A 215 10.08 -10.47 -8.42
C GLY A 215 9.11 -9.34 -8.07
N HIS A 216 8.99 -8.30 -8.90
CA HIS A 216 8.01 -7.22 -8.69
C HIS A 216 6.58 -7.74 -8.60
N ILE A 217 6.19 -8.63 -9.51
CA ILE A 217 4.84 -9.20 -9.55
C ILE A 217 4.57 -9.98 -8.26
N LEU A 218 5.50 -10.86 -7.86
CA LEU A 218 5.37 -11.65 -6.62
C LEU A 218 5.28 -10.75 -5.39
N LEU A 219 6.13 -9.72 -5.30
CA LEU A 219 6.11 -8.76 -4.20
C LEU A 219 4.81 -7.95 -4.18
N ALA A 220 4.27 -7.55 -5.34
CA ALA A 220 3.01 -6.83 -5.42
C ALA A 220 1.86 -7.64 -4.81
N PHE A 221 1.74 -8.91 -5.21
CA PHE A 221 0.76 -9.83 -4.61
C PHE A 221 1.04 -10.11 -3.14
N ALA A 222 2.31 -10.22 -2.72
CA ALA A 222 2.67 -10.38 -1.32
C ALA A 222 2.14 -9.21 -0.48
N PHE A 223 2.35 -7.96 -0.91
CA PHE A 223 1.85 -6.78 -0.21
C PHE A 223 0.32 -6.63 -0.31
N GLY A 224 -0.31 -7.07 -1.39
CA GLY A 224 -1.77 -7.15 -1.49
C GLY A 224 -2.39 -8.14 -0.49
N LEU A 225 -1.78 -9.32 -0.34
CA LEU A 225 -2.18 -10.30 0.68
C LEU A 225 -1.87 -9.81 2.09
N PHE A 226 -0.78 -9.07 2.27
CA PHE A 226 -0.44 -8.44 3.54
C PHE A 226 -1.50 -7.41 3.95
N PHE A 227 -1.89 -6.54 3.02
CA PHE A 227 -3.02 -5.63 3.20
C PHE A 227 -4.30 -6.39 3.54
N TYR A 228 -4.62 -7.45 2.80
CA TYR A 228 -5.84 -8.22 3.03
C TYR A 228 -5.84 -8.90 4.41
N HIS A 229 -4.68 -9.44 4.84
CA HIS A 229 -4.48 -9.90 6.20
C HIS A 229 -4.78 -8.76 7.19
N LEU A 230 -4.16 -7.58 7.03
CA LEU A 230 -4.46 -6.40 7.86
C LEU A 230 -5.90 -5.87 7.71
N TYR A 231 -6.67 -6.27 6.71
CA TYR A 231 -8.07 -5.89 6.56
C TYR A 231 -9.01 -6.84 7.31
N GLN A 232 -8.63 -8.11 7.48
CA GLN A 232 -9.46 -9.14 8.13
C GLN A 232 -9.61 -8.93 9.65
N PHE A 233 -8.59 -8.41 10.33
CA PHE A 233 -8.53 -8.39 11.80
C PHE A 233 -9.07 -7.13 12.46
N TYR A 234 -9.51 -6.13 11.69
CA TYR A 234 -9.84 -4.83 12.27
C TYR A 234 -11.35 -4.57 12.18
N PRO A 235 -12.13 -4.93 13.22
CA PRO A 235 -13.45 -4.38 13.37
C PRO A 235 -13.32 -2.87 13.66
N TYR A 236 -14.10 -2.07 12.93
CA TYR A 236 -14.20 -0.61 13.05
C TYR A 236 -14.45 -0.09 14.50
N LYS A 237 -14.84 -0.97 15.43
CA LYS A 237 -15.35 -0.61 16.76
C LYS A 237 -14.32 -0.14 17.79
N GLU A 238 -13.03 -0.40 17.62
CA GLU A 238 -12.04 -0.15 18.69
C GLU A 238 -11.67 1.33 18.91
N ILE A 239 -11.96 2.23 17.96
CA ILE A 239 -11.67 3.67 18.17
C ILE A 239 -12.61 4.30 19.21
N LYS A 240 -13.83 3.78 19.40
CA LYS A 240 -14.76 4.29 20.43
C LYS A 240 -14.40 3.78 21.85
N ALA A 241 -13.57 2.75 21.99
CA ALA A 241 -13.35 2.07 23.30
C ALA A 241 -12.11 2.55 24.08
N ASP A 242 -11.11 3.13 23.41
CA ASP A 242 -9.87 3.64 24.04
C ASP A 242 -9.98 5.10 24.52
N ILE A 243 -11.14 5.73 24.31
CA ILE A 243 -11.49 6.94 25.04
C ILE A 243 -11.95 6.47 26.42
N ASP A 244 -11.06 6.56 27.41
CA ASP A 244 -11.41 6.40 28.81
C ASP A 244 -12.32 7.57 29.21
N PHE A 245 -13.62 7.41 28.94
CA PHE A 245 -14.65 8.40 29.26
C PHE A 245 -14.69 8.71 30.77
N ASP A 246 -14.18 7.82 31.62
CA ASP A 246 -14.15 8.01 33.06
C ASP A 246 -13.04 8.99 33.50
N HIS A 247 -12.05 9.27 32.64
CA HIS A 247 -10.92 10.17 32.92
C HIS A 247 -10.93 11.46 32.10
N LEU A 248 -11.98 11.70 31.31
CA LEU A 248 -12.16 12.98 30.64
C LEU A 248 -12.46 14.07 31.70
N PRO A 249 -11.86 15.27 31.58
CA PRO A 249 -12.26 16.42 32.38
C PRO A 249 -13.78 16.55 32.36
N ALA A 250 -14.42 16.92 33.47
CA ALA A 250 -15.89 17.01 33.56
C ALA A 250 -16.51 17.87 32.43
N GLN A 251 -15.76 18.84 31.90
CA GLN A 251 -16.15 19.69 30.78
C GLN A 251 -16.24 18.93 29.44
N ASP A 252 -15.41 17.91 29.25
CA ASP A 252 -15.42 17.06 28.05
C ASP A 252 -16.47 15.94 28.16
N GLN A 253 -16.85 15.53 29.38
CA GLN A 253 -17.95 14.58 29.60
C GLN A 253 -19.31 15.17 29.21
N GLU A 254 -19.57 16.43 29.58
CA GLU A 254 -20.81 17.14 29.22
C GLU A 254 -20.93 17.29 27.69
N THR A 255 -19.80 17.57 27.01
CA THR A 255 -19.73 17.65 25.54
C THR A 255 -20.02 16.30 24.87
N ILE A 256 -19.65 15.18 25.50
CA ILE A 256 -19.87 13.84 24.96
C ILE A 256 -21.31 13.37 25.18
N GLU A 257 -21.92 13.70 26.31
CA GLU A 257 -23.35 13.49 26.53
C GLU A 257 -24.17 14.28 25.50
N GLU A 258 -23.81 15.54 25.22
CA GLU A 258 -24.45 16.34 24.17
C GLU A 258 -24.30 15.72 22.77
N ILE A 259 -23.12 15.20 22.43
CA ILE A 259 -22.88 14.54 21.13
C ILE A 259 -23.66 13.24 21.01
N ASN A 260 -23.68 12.40 22.04
CA ASN A 260 -24.42 11.14 22.03
C ASN A 260 -25.94 11.40 21.93
N GLN A 261 -26.44 12.41 22.64
CA GLN A 261 -27.84 12.82 22.56
C GLN A 261 -28.19 13.37 21.18
N ALA A 262 -27.28 14.14 20.55
CA ALA A 262 -27.47 14.60 19.17
C ALA A 262 -27.42 13.45 18.13
N GLU A 263 -26.59 12.42 18.32
CA GLU A 263 -26.61 11.21 17.49
C GLU A 263 -27.93 10.44 17.63
N GLU A 264 -28.44 10.28 18.84
CA GLU A 264 -29.74 9.62 19.09
C GLU A 264 -30.91 10.41 18.47
N ASP A 265 -30.94 11.73 18.66
CA ASP A 265 -31.96 12.60 18.06
C ASP A 265 -31.90 12.55 16.53
N PHE A 266 -30.71 12.53 15.93
CA PHE A 266 -30.55 12.44 14.47
C PHE A 266 -31.05 11.09 13.92
N VAL A 267 -30.78 9.98 14.61
CA VAL A 267 -31.29 8.65 14.23
C VAL A 267 -32.82 8.60 14.33
N GLN A 268 -33.41 9.21 15.36
CA GLN A 268 -34.87 9.26 15.46
C GLN A 268 -35.52 10.11 14.35
N ILE A 269 -34.90 11.24 13.99
CA ILE A 269 -35.38 12.08 12.88
C ILE A 269 -35.32 11.31 11.55
N SER A 270 -34.21 10.62 11.28
CA SER A 270 -34.06 9.79 10.07
C SER A 270 -35.10 8.68 9.98
N LEU A 271 -35.41 8.01 11.10
CA LEU A 271 -36.44 6.96 11.11
C LEU A 271 -37.85 7.53 10.94
N ALA A 272 -38.11 8.74 11.45
CA ALA A 272 -39.39 9.42 11.27
C ALA A 272 -39.60 9.94 9.83
N GLU A 273 -38.52 10.34 9.14
CA GLU A 273 -38.58 10.72 7.73
C GLU A 273 -38.87 9.50 6.82
N ASP A 274 -38.26 8.34 7.11
CA ASP A 274 -38.56 7.09 6.39
C ASP A 274 -40.02 6.61 6.60
N GLU A 275 -40.61 6.87 7.77
CA GLU A 275 -42.03 6.57 8.03
C GLU A 275 -42.98 7.55 7.31
N LEU A 276 -42.57 8.80 7.08
CA LEU A 276 -43.36 9.79 6.34
C LEU A 276 -43.32 9.58 4.82
N GLU A 277 -42.23 9.05 4.27
CA GLU A 277 -42.14 8.73 2.83
C GLU A 277 -42.89 7.45 2.43
N GLN A 278 -43.30 6.58 3.38
CA GLN A 278 -44.08 5.38 3.08
C GLN A 278 -45.59 5.60 2.94
N ASP A 279 -46.12 6.78 3.26
CA ASP A 279 -47.56 7.07 3.18
C ASP A 279 -47.97 7.83 1.89
N GLU A 280 -47.00 8.20 1.04
CA GLU A 280 -47.28 8.68 -0.32
C GLU A 280 -47.11 7.52 -1.32
N ASN A 281 -48.06 6.58 -1.31
CA ASN A 281 -48.29 5.68 -2.44
C ASN A 281 -49.39 6.28 -3.35
N PRO A 282 -49.05 7.10 -4.36
CA PRO A 282 -50.00 7.44 -5.41
C PRO A 282 -50.13 6.24 -6.36
N GLU A 283 -50.83 5.20 -5.92
CA GLU A 283 -51.51 4.27 -6.80
C GLU A 283 -52.70 5.00 -7.46
N ASP A 284 -52.40 5.98 -8.31
CA ASP A 284 -53.33 6.45 -9.33
C ASP A 284 -52.74 6.07 -10.69
N ASP A 285 -53.22 4.92 -11.17
CA ASP A 285 -53.08 4.40 -12.52
C ASP A 285 -53.39 5.47 -13.57
N VAL A 286 -52.36 6.12 -14.11
CA VAL A 286 -52.45 6.79 -15.41
C VAL A 286 -52.02 5.81 -16.47
N GLN A 287 -52.99 5.08 -17.01
CA GLN A 287 -52.83 4.33 -18.26
C GLN A 287 -52.54 5.30 -19.41
N ILE A 288 -51.27 5.47 -19.75
CA ILE A 288 -50.86 6.14 -20.98
C ILE A 288 -50.85 5.07 -22.08
N GLU A 289 -51.92 5.02 -22.88
CA GLU A 289 -51.92 4.32 -24.16
C GLU A 289 -50.90 4.97 -25.10
N PHE A 290 -49.74 4.33 -25.24
CA PHE A 290 -48.81 4.63 -26.33
C PHE A 290 -49.31 3.94 -27.61
N SER A 291 -49.98 4.69 -28.47
CA SER A 291 -50.20 4.28 -29.86
C SER A 291 -48.88 4.37 -30.62
N PHE A 292 -48.30 3.21 -30.92
CA PHE A 292 -47.10 3.07 -31.73
C PHE A 292 -47.48 3.20 -33.22
N ASP A 293 -47.03 4.27 -33.87
CA ASP A 293 -47.16 4.45 -35.32
C ASP A 293 -45.88 3.91 -36.00
N PRO A 294 -45.93 2.83 -36.82
CA PRO A 294 -44.73 2.14 -37.29
C PRO A 294 -44.07 2.72 -38.55
N ASP A 295 -44.51 3.86 -39.09
CA ASP A 295 -44.16 4.25 -40.47
C ASP A 295 -43.17 5.41 -40.65
N GLU A 296 -42.39 5.80 -39.64
CA GLU A 296 -41.46 6.94 -39.74
C GLU A 296 -40.02 6.56 -39.40
N ASP A 297 -39.26 6.07 -40.40
CA ASP A 297 -38.04 6.72 -40.89
C ASP A 297 -37.26 5.78 -41.83
N LYS A 298 -37.50 5.95 -43.12
CA LYS A 298 -36.53 5.63 -44.17
C LYS A 298 -35.84 6.94 -44.52
N ASP A 299 -34.57 7.08 -44.14
CA ASP A 299 -33.52 7.66 -44.98
C ASP A 299 -32.26 7.97 -44.15
N LYS A 300 -31.22 7.15 -44.32
CA LYS A 300 -29.84 7.59 -44.09
C LYS A 300 -28.93 7.16 -45.24
N PRO A 301 -28.16 8.09 -45.82
CA PRO A 301 -27.24 7.80 -46.91
C PRO A 301 -25.90 7.26 -46.39
N GLU A 302 -25.35 6.30 -47.14
CA GLU A 302 -23.99 5.80 -47.01
C GLU A 302 -22.95 6.90 -47.34
N LYS A 303 -21.90 6.97 -46.52
CA LYS A 303 -20.59 7.51 -46.87
C LYS A 303 -19.50 6.67 -46.21
#